data_AF-A0A964KMN2-F1
#
_entry.id   AF-A0A964KMN2-F1
#
_cell.length_a   1.000
_cell.length_b   1.000
_cell.length_c   1.000
_cell.angle_alpha   90.00
_cell.angle_beta   90.00
_cell.angle_gamma   90.00
#
_symmetry.space_group_name_H-M   'P 1'
#
loop_
_entity.id
_entity.type
_entity.pdbx_description
1 polymer ?
#
loop_
_entity_poly.entity_id
_entity_poly.type
_entity_poly.pdbx_seq_one_letter_code
_entity_poly.pdbx_strand_id
1 'polypeptide(L)'
;MPTLSYGTAKVIGEYLLNDYARRGFIDGRALRFPGVVVRPPAPNGALSAFNSDLIREPLAGWPIVSPVSAEARIWVQSIGTAVRNLIHAANTPAAAWGTHRAVTLPPCR
;
A
#
# COMPACT_ATOMS: atom_id res chain seq x y z
N MET A 1 -9.90 -9.99 -10.61
CA MET A 1 -10.69 -9.18 -9.66
C MET A 1 -10.32 -9.56 -8.23
N PRO A 2 -10.41 -8.65 -7.24
CA PRO A 2 -10.09 -8.97 -5.86
C PRO A 2 -11.01 -10.07 -5.31
N THR A 3 -10.46 -10.97 -4.49
CA THR A 3 -11.19 -12.07 -3.85
C THR A 3 -11.63 -11.74 -2.42
N LEU A 4 -11.03 -10.72 -1.81
CA LEU A 4 -11.38 -10.24 -0.46
C LEU A 4 -12.31 -9.04 -0.54
N SER A 5 -13.32 -8.97 0.34
CA SER A 5 -14.25 -7.84 0.44
C SER A 5 -13.53 -6.51 0.63
N TYR A 6 -12.42 -6.49 1.38
CA TYR A 6 -11.56 -5.33 1.52
C TYR A 6 -11.04 -4.82 0.16
N GLY A 7 -10.53 -5.72 -0.68
CA GLY A 7 -10.02 -5.38 -2.01
C GLY A 7 -11.14 -4.88 -2.93
N THR A 8 -12.30 -5.52 -2.89
CA THR A 8 -13.49 -5.07 -3.63
C THR A 8 -13.89 -3.65 -3.23
N ALA A 9 -13.96 -3.35 -1.93
CA ALA A 9 -14.29 -2.02 -1.43
C ALA A 9 -13.26 -0.95 -1.87
N LYS A 10 -11.97 -1.29 -1.91
CA LYS A 10 -10.92 -0.37 -2.41
C LYS A 10 -11.08 -0.08 -3.90
N VAL A 11 -11.37 -1.10 -4.71
CA VAL A 11 -11.64 -0.92 -6.15
C VAL A 11 -12.89 -0.06 -6.39
N ILE A 12 -13.96 -0.26 -5.62
CA ILE A 12 -15.15 0.61 -5.68
C ILE A 12 -14.76 2.07 -5.39
N GLY A 13 -13.96 2.32 -4.35
CA GLY A 13 -13.48 3.66 -4.01
C GLY A 13 -12.66 4.32 -5.12
N GLU A 14 -11.81 3.55 -5.81
CA GLU A 14 -11.05 4.05 -6.96
C GLU A 14 -11.94 4.46 -8.14
N TYR A 15 -13.01 3.71 -8.41
CA TYR A 15 -13.97 4.08 -9.46
C TYR A 15 -14.75 5.34 -9.10
N LEU A 16 -15.22 5.47 -7.85
CA LEU A 16 -15.90 6.68 -7.37
C LEU A 16 -14.98 7.90 -7.46
N LEU A 17 -13.72 7.77 -7.04
CA LEU A 17 -12.72 8.82 -7.13
C LEU A 17 -12.49 9.25 -8.57
N ASN A 18 -12.36 8.31 -9.50
CA ASN A 18 -12.20 8.61 -10.92
C ASN A 18 -13.43 9.34 -11.51
N ASP A 19 -14.65 8.93 -11.15
CA ASP A 19 -15.86 9.61 -11.63
C ASP A 19 -15.94 11.05 -11.10
N TYR A 20 -15.67 11.24 -9.81
CA TYR A 20 -15.71 12.56 -9.19
C TYR A 20 -14.61 13.47 -9.76
N ALA A 21 -13.42 12.94 -10.02
CA ALA A 21 -12.35 13.69 -10.65
C ALA A 21 -12.67 14.07 -12.10
N ARG A 22 -13.24 13.14 -12.89
CA ARG A 22 -13.71 13.39 -14.26
C ARG A 22 -14.78 14.48 -14.32
N ARG A 23 -15.66 14.53 -13.32
CA ARG A 23 -16.71 15.55 -13.18
C ARG A 23 -16.20 16.90 -12.64
N GLY A 24 -14.93 16.99 -12.27
CA GLY A 24 -14.31 18.21 -11.73
C GLY A 24 -14.70 18.51 -10.28
N PHE A 25 -15.27 17.56 -9.56
CA PHE A 25 -15.66 17.75 -8.15
C PHE A 25 -14.47 17.72 -7.20
N ILE A 26 -13.44 16.94 -7.52
CA ILE A 26 -12.21 16.79 -6.73
C ILE A 26 -11.00 16.62 -7.66
N ASP A 27 -9.80 16.98 -7.21
CA ASP A 27 -8.54 16.48 -7.79
C ASP A 27 -8.07 15.26 -6.97
N GLY A 28 -8.81 14.16 -7.08
CA GLY A 28 -8.56 12.94 -6.33
C GLY A 28 -7.39 12.15 -6.89
N ARG A 29 -6.59 11.53 -6.01
CA ARG A 29 -5.43 10.69 -6.38
C ARG A 29 -5.39 9.45 -5.47
N ALA A 30 -5.26 8.28 -6.05
CA ALA A 30 -5.21 7.00 -5.34
C ALA A 30 -3.88 6.30 -5.56
N LEU A 31 -3.25 5.86 -4.47
CA LEU A 31 -2.01 5.12 -4.47
C LEU A 31 -2.26 3.71 -3.91
N ARG A 32 -1.86 2.69 -4.66
CA ARG A 32 -1.84 1.30 -4.16
C ARG A 32 -0.45 1.02 -3.60
N PHE A 33 -0.39 0.92 -2.28
CA PHE A 33 0.84 0.68 -1.53
C PHE A 33 1.12 -0.84 -1.43
N PRO A 34 2.38 -1.28 -1.65
CA PRO A 34 2.84 -2.55 -1.10
C PRO A 34 2.84 -2.54 0.45
N GLY A 35 3.09 -3.69 1.06
CA GLY A 35 3.09 -3.84 2.52
C GLY A 35 4.07 -2.87 3.20
N VAL A 36 3.55 -1.97 4.04
CA VAL A 36 4.39 -0.98 4.73
C VAL A 36 5.02 -1.63 5.97
N VAL A 37 6.35 -1.65 6.01
CA VAL A 37 7.19 -2.24 7.07
C VAL A 37 8.34 -1.28 7.42
N VAL A 38 9.09 -1.43 8.50
CA VAL A 38 8.79 -2.21 9.70
C VAL A 38 7.90 -1.33 10.58
N ARG A 39 6.71 -1.83 10.92
CA ARG A 39 5.81 -1.10 11.83
C ARG A 39 6.18 -1.43 13.29
N PRO A 40 5.94 -0.49 14.23
CA PRO A 40 6.04 -0.79 15.66
C PRO A 40 5.13 -1.97 16.04
N PRO A 41 5.45 -2.71 17.12
CA PRO A 41 4.57 -3.75 17.63
C PRO A 41 3.22 -3.14 17.95
N ALA A 42 2.17 -3.66 17.32
CA ALA A 42 0.80 -3.25 17.59
C ALA A 42 -0.10 -4.48 17.42
N PRO A 43 -1.00 -4.77 18.36
CA PRO A 43 -2.00 -5.81 18.18
C PRO A 43 -2.93 -5.37 17.04
N ASN A 44 -2.62 -5.79 15.82
CA ASN A 44 -3.44 -5.52 14.67
C ASN A 44 -3.83 -6.86 14.03
N GLY A 45 -5.13 -7.10 13.87
CA GLY A 45 -5.69 -8.25 13.16
C GLY A 45 -5.45 -8.21 11.66
N ALA A 46 -4.42 -7.48 11.20
CA ALA A 46 -4.08 -7.40 9.80
C ALA A 46 -3.32 -8.66 9.40
N LEU A 47 -3.80 -9.35 8.36
CA LEU A 47 -3.17 -10.55 7.82
C LEU A 47 -1.70 -10.34 7.37
N SER A 48 -1.28 -9.09 7.16
CA SER A 48 0.08 -8.72 6.78
C SER A 48 0.98 -8.26 7.94
N ALA A 49 0.52 -8.34 9.19
CA ALA A 49 1.29 -7.95 10.37
C ALA A 49 2.63 -8.68 10.46
N PHE A 50 2.63 -9.98 10.12
CA PHE A 50 3.80 -10.85 10.17
C PHE A 50 4.98 -10.34 9.31
N ASN A 51 4.73 -9.56 8.25
CA ASN A 51 5.79 -8.97 7.43
C ASN A 51 6.70 -8.02 8.22
N SER A 52 6.15 -7.32 9.23
CA SER A 52 6.95 -6.48 10.12
C SER A 52 7.71 -7.33 11.13
N ASP A 53 7.08 -8.40 11.63
CA ASP A 53 7.68 -9.28 12.64
C ASP A 53 8.85 -10.08 12.07
N LEU A 54 8.75 -10.53 10.80
CA LEU A 54 9.83 -11.19 10.06
C LEU A 54 11.12 -10.36 9.98
N ILE A 55 11.02 -9.04 10.05
CA ILE A 55 12.19 -8.15 10.03
C ILE A 55 12.57 -7.74 11.46
N ARG A 56 11.59 -7.39 12.28
CA ARG A 56 11.80 -6.82 13.62
C ARG A 56 12.33 -7.83 14.64
N GLU A 57 11.76 -9.03 14.67
CA GLU A 57 12.11 -10.04 15.69
C GLU A 57 13.56 -10.54 15.53
N PRO A 58 14.04 -10.90 14.32
CA PRO A 58 15.43 -11.31 14.14
C PRO A 58 16.44 -10.20 14.48
N LEU A 59 16.11 -8.93 14.18
CA LEU A 59 16.95 -7.78 14.54
C LEU A 59 17.05 -7.58 16.05
N ALA A 60 16.05 -8.03 16.81
CA ALA A 60 16.04 -8.00 18.27
C ALA A 60 16.54 -9.32 18.90
N GLY A 61 17.01 -10.28 18.09
CA GLY A 61 17.52 -11.57 18.55
C GLY A 61 16.44 -12.61 18.89
N TRP A 62 15.17 -12.34 18.54
CA TRP A 62 14.06 -13.23 18.80
C TRP A 62 13.78 -14.14 17.59
N PRO A 63 13.61 -15.46 17.80
CA PRO A 63 13.22 -16.36 16.73
C PRO A 63 11.75 -16.15 16.35
N ILE A 64 11.43 -16.32 15.07
CA ILE A 64 10.06 -16.24 14.54
C ILE A 64 9.78 -17.39 13.57
N VAL A 65 8.57 -17.94 13.63
CA VAL A 65 8.07 -18.92 12.66
C VAL A 65 7.32 -18.18 11.57
N SER A 66 7.79 -18.29 10.33
CA SER A 66 7.10 -17.71 9.17
C SER A 66 5.79 -18.46 8.91
N PRO A 67 4.63 -17.76 8.79
CA PRO A 67 3.37 -18.40 8.44
C PRO A 67 3.24 -18.69 6.93
N VAL A 68 4.25 -18.32 6.13
CA VAL A 68 4.29 -18.50 4.68
C VAL A 68 5.54 -19.27 4.26
N SER A 69 5.51 -19.89 3.08
CA SER A 69 6.65 -20.66 2.57
C SER A 69 7.86 -19.76 2.27
N ALA A 70 9.06 -20.36 2.26
CA ALA A 70 10.30 -19.66 1.99
C ALA A 70 10.36 -19.05 0.56
N GLU A 71 9.57 -19.58 -0.36
CA GLU A 71 9.46 -19.12 -1.75
C GLU A 71 8.45 -17.97 -1.91
N ALA A 72 7.69 -17.64 -0.86
CA ALA A 72 6.69 -16.59 -0.89
C ALA A 72 7.34 -15.24 -1.22
N ARG A 73 6.84 -14.59 -2.27
CA ARG A 73 7.28 -13.24 -2.66
C ARG A 73 6.23 -12.23 -2.24
N ILE A 74 6.67 -11.26 -1.45
CA ILE A 74 5.84 -10.13 -1.02
C ILE A 74 6.51 -8.83 -1.43
N TRP A 75 5.69 -7.87 -1.84
CA TRP A 75 6.16 -6.52 -2.07
C TRP A 75 6.02 -5.71 -0.78
N VAL A 76 7.13 -5.11 -0.35
CA VAL A 76 7.17 -4.29 0.86
C VAL A 76 7.83 -2.94 0.59
N GLN A 77 7.57 -1.97 1.45
CA GLN A 77 8.21 -0.65 1.41
C GLN A 77 8.36 -0.08 2.82
N SER A 78 9.27 0.87 2.99
CA SER A 78 9.40 1.62 4.24
C SER A 78 8.28 2.65 4.43
N ILE A 79 7.95 2.98 5.69
CA ILE A 79 7.04 4.09 6.02
C ILE A 79 7.53 5.40 5.38
N GLY A 80 8.83 5.69 5.46
CA GLY A 80 9.41 6.89 4.83
C GLY A 80 9.22 6.93 3.32
N THR A 81 9.27 5.79 2.63
CA THR A 81 8.99 5.72 1.19
C THR A 81 7.50 5.90 0.90
N ALA A 82 6.62 5.32 1.71
CA ALA A 82 5.17 5.53 1.58
C ALA A 82 4.81 7.02 1.73
N VAL A 83 5.39 7.71 2.72
CA VAL A 83 5.19 9.15 2.94
C VAL A 83 5.73 9.98 1.76
N ARG A 84 6.96 9.69 1.28
CA ARG A 84 7.51 10.37 0.10
C ARG A 84 6.62 10.21 -1.13
N ASN A 85 6.09 9.00 -1.35
CA ASN A 85 5.20 8.71 -2.46
C ASN A 85 3.87 9.46 -2.33
N LEU A 86 3.30 9.57 -1.13
CA LEU A 86 2.11 10.39 -0.88
C LEU A 86 2.35 11.86 -1.20
N ILE A 87 3.44 12.43 -0.69
CA ILE A 87 3.80 13.83 -0.91
C ILE A 87 4.06 14.09 -2.40
N HIS A 88 4.82 13.22 -3.05
CA HIS A 88 5.09 13.31 -4.48
C HIS A 88 3.79 13.25 -5.30
N ALA A 89 2.93 12.28 -4.99
CA ALA A 89 1.65 12.15 -5.66
C ALA A 89 0.77 13.37 -5.43
N ALA A 90 0.76 13.98 -4.23
CA ALA A 90 -0.02 15.17 -3.91
C ALA A 90 0.52 16.46 -4.56
N ASN A 91 1.82 16.56 -4.80
CA ASN A 91 2.44 17.74 -5.41
C ASN A 91 2.56 17.65 -6.95
N THR A 92 2.33 16.49 -7.54
CA THR A 92 2.38 16.32 -9.00
C THR A 92 1.24 17.10 -9.67
N PRO A 93 1.49 17.95 -10.67
CA PRO A 93 0.42 18.73 -11.32
C PRO A 93 -0.67 17.84 -11.90
N ALA A 94 -1.94 18.26 -11.79
CA ALA A 94 -3.09 17.48 -12.30
C ALA A 94 -2.99 17.14 -13.80
N ALA A 95 -2.27 17.94 -14.59
CA ALA A 95 -2.01 17.71 -16.01
C ALA A 95 -1.03 16.55 -16.27
N ALA A 96 -0.16 16.24 -15.31
CA ALA A 96 0.72 15.08 -15.37
C ALA A 96 0.01 13.78 -14.97
N TRP A 97 -1.21 13.89 -14.41
CA TRP A 97 -2.08 12.75 -14.17
C TRP A 97 -2.96 12.48 -15.39
N GLY A 98 -3.11 11.20 -15.74
CA GLY A 98 -4.02 10.77 -16.80
C GLY A 98 -5.49 10.82 -16.37
N THR A 99 -6.34 10.22 -17.21
CA THR A 99 -7.76 10.01 -16.91
C THR A 99 -7.98 9.05 -15.74
N HIS A 100 -7.05 8.10 -15.56
CA HIS A 100 -7.02 7.22 -14.39
C HIS A 100 -6.17 7.85 -13.28
N ARG A 101 -6.81 8.13 -12.15
CA ARG A 101 -6.20 8.76 -10.97
C ARG A 101 -5.67 7.75 -9.95
N ALA A 102 -5.66 6.45 -10.28
CA ALA A 102 -5.18 5.38 -9.43
C ALA A 102 -3.90 4.77 -10.00
N VAL A 103 -2.82 4.73 -9.21
CA VAL A 103 -1.53 4.14 -9.63
C VAL A 103 -1.03 3.10 -8.63
N THR A 104 -0.37 2.07 -9.15
CA THR A 104 0.35 1.09 -8.34
C THR A 104 1.78 1.57 -8.20
N LEU A 105 2.23 1.77 -6.96
CA LEU A 105 3.58 2.26 -6.73
C LEU A 105 4.60 1.20 -7.14
N PRO A 106 5.75 1.61 -7.73
CA PRO A 106 6.77 0.68 -8.13
C PRO A 106 7.22 -0.10 -6.89
N PRO A 107 7.25 -1.43 -6.96
CA PRO A 107 7.82 -2.18 -5.88
C PRO A 107 9.31 -1.85 -5.75
N CYS A 108 9.80 -1.72 -4.52
CA CYS A 108 11.24 -1.77 -4.28
C CYS A 108 11.72 -3.16 -4.72
N ARG A 109 12.71 -3.19 -5.63
CA ARG A 109 13.36 -4.42 -6.11
C ARG A 109 14.49 -4.82 -5.18
#